data_AF-K9UW23-F1
#
_entry.id   AF-K9UW23-F1
#
_cell.length_a   1.000
_cell.length_b   1.000
_cell.length_c   1.000
_cell.angle_alpha   90.00
_cell.angle_beta   90.00
_cell.angle_gamma   90.00
#
_symmetry.space_group_name_H-M   'P 1'
#
loop_
_entity.id
_entity.type
_entity.pdbx_description
1 polymer ?
#
loop_
_entity_poly.entity_id
_entity_poly.type
_entity_poly.pdbx_seq_one_letter_code
_entity_poly.pdbx_strand_id
1 'polypeptide(L)'
;MSKRSLVASGAGIKLAKQALERKSLTQKALTVEVGLSWATVNNFFNQKPIDRINFEEICTFLDLEWHDIVAPFAEKEEVVQQTPLEKIWQQLTALGSPTEQMGLVLVKEETLGWGKKIGSYYEKSVRLGNYIQFEINLQTPGYLLLIQKDTCGQIWCFCPSPFAPQPQLENGKTSLPQMGSPMTAFPVEGKPGKEQILAIISPSIPNLQWLLQDSDEVLELTESHLMELISYVNKNDGNQILYTEYQILK
;
A
#
# COMPACT_ATOMS: atom_id res chain seq x y z
N MET A 1 -1.98 -14.19 20.82
CA MET A 1 -3.33 -14.56 20.35
C MET A 1 -3.94 -13.37 19.65
N SER A 2 -4.38 -13.53 18.39
CA SER A 2 -4.80 -12.43 17.52
C SER A 2 -6.11 -11.81 18.02
N LYS A 3 -6.03 -10.62 18.62
CA LYS A 3 -7.19 -9.77 18.94
C LYS A 3 -7.77 -9.25 17.63
N ARG A 4 -8.78 -9.95 17.08
CA ARG A 4 -9.52 -9.49 15.90
C ARG A 4 -10.34 -8.26 16.31
N SER A 5 -10.24 -7.18 15.55
CA SER A 5 -11.08 -6.00 15.75
C SER A 5 -12.47 -6.22 15.13
N LEU A 6 -13.50 -5.64 15.76
CA LEU A 6 -14.89 -5.66 15.31
C LEU A 6 -15.35 -4.25 14.91
N VAL A 7 -16.32 -4.19 14.00
CA VAL A 7 -16.95 -2.95 13.52
C VAL A 7 -18.46 -3.10 13.70
N ALA A 8 -19.13 -2.06 14.21
CA ALA A 8 -20.57 -2.05 14.35
C ALA A 8 -21.25 -1.76 12.99
N SER A 9 -22.36 -2.42 12.70
CA SER A 9 -23.17 -2.13 11.53
C SER A 9 -23.91 -0.80 11.67
N GLY A 10 -24.31 -0.20 10.56
CA GLY A 10 -25.17 1.01 10.59
C GLY A 10 -26.50 0.77 11.31
N ALA A 11 -27.08 -0.43 11.21
CA ALA A 11 -28.27 -0.82 11.96
C ALA A 11 -27.96 -1.00 13.46
N GLY A 12 -26.85 -1.66 13.78
CA GLY A 12 -26.35 -1.86 15.14
C GLY A 12 -26.07 -0.56 15.87
N ILE A 13 -25.53 0.46 15.18
CA ILE A 13 -25.33 1.79 15.77
C ILE A 13 -26.65 2.50 16.06
N LYS A 14 -27.69 2.30 15.25
CA LYS A 14 -29.02 2.84 15.57
C LYS A 14 -29.56 2.19 16.84
N LEU A 15 -29.43 0.87 16.98
CA LEU A 15 -29.82 0.14 18.20
C LEU A 15 -29.02 0.58 19.43
N ALA A 16 -27.70 0.77 19.28
CA ALA A 16 -26.83 1.24 20.35
C ALA A 16 -27.18 2.67 20.81
N LYS A 17 -27.50 3.57 19.86
CA LYS A 17 -27.96 4.93 20.18
C LYS A 17 -29.32 4.91 20.90
N GLN A 18 -30.26 4.08 20.44
CA GLN A 18 -31.54 3.89 21.13
C GLN A 18 -31.36 3.29 22.53
N ALA A 19 -30.40 2.38 22.73
CA ALA A 19 -30.07 1.85 24.05
C ALA A 19 -29.50 2.91 24.99
N LEU A 20 -28.63 3.80 24.50
CA LEU A 20 -28.15 4.95 25.25
C LEU A 20 -29.30 5.88 25.69
N GLU A 21 -30.20 6.20 24.76
CA GLU A 21 -31.37 7.04 25.04
C GLU A 21 -32.29 6.39 26.09
N ARG A 22 -32.57 5.08 25.98
CA ARG A 22 -33.35 4.33 26.98
C ARG A 22 -32.72 4.34 28.37
N LYS A 23 -31.38 4.34 28.45
CA LYS A 23 -30.62 4.41 29.71
C LYS A 23 -30.38 5.85 30.18
N SER A 24 -30.85 6.87 29.45
CA SER A 24 -30.56 8.29 29.72
C SER A 24 -29.07 8.61 29.80
N LEU A 25 -28.26 7.91 29.01
CA LEU A 25 -26.80 8.03 28.99
C LEU A 25 -26.28 8.76 27.76
N THR A 26 -25.18 9.49 27.94
CA THR A 26 -24.41 10.06 26.84
C THR A 26 -23.20 9.17 26.53
N GLN A 27 -22.61 9.28 25.33
CA GLN A 27 -21.38 8.55 25.00
C GLN A 27 -20.22 8.87 25.97
N LYS A 28 -20.19 10.09 26.52
CA LYS A 28 -19.20 10.50 27.54
C LYS A 28 -19.50 9.91 28.92
N ALA A 29 -20.76 9.71 29.27
CA ALA A 29 -21.10 8.99 30.49
C ALA A 29 -20.73 7.51 30.35
N LEU A 30 -21.00 6.92 29.18
CA LEU A 30 -20.66 5.54 28.87
C LEU A 30 -19.17 5.23 29.09
N THR A 31 -18.24 6.13 28.71
CA THR A 31 -16.79 5.91 28.94
C THR A 31 -16.45 5.64 30.39
N VAL A 32 -17.17 6.28 31.32
CA VAL A 32 -16.96 6.10 32.77
C VAL A 32 -17.53 4.76 33.21
N GLU A 33 -18.74 4.43 32.75
CA GLU A 33 -19.46 3.23 33.15
C GLU A 33 -18.80 1.93 32.68
N VAL A 34 -18.26 1.91 31.45
CA VAL A 34 -17.55 0.73 30.91
C VAL A 34 -16.04 0.76 31.16
N GLY A 35 -15.51 1.81 31.79
CA GLY A 35 -14.06 1.94 32.04
C GLY A 35 -13.20 2.03 30.76
N LEU A 36 -13.80 2.40 29.62
CA LEU A 36 -13.12 2.49 28.32
C LEU A 36 -12.74 3.92 27.97
N SER A 37 -11.69 4.06 27.17
CA SER A 37 -11.28 5.39 26.67
C SER A 37 -12.39 6.02 25.81
N TRP A 38 -12.47 7.36 25.83
CA TRP A 38 -13.32 8.12 24.92
C TRP A 38 -13.08 7.75 23.46
N ALA A 39 -11.82 7.51 23.07
CA ALA A 39 -11.49 7.13 21.70
C ALA A 39 -12.12 5.77 21.32
N THR A 40 -12.12 4.80 22.23
CA THR A 40 -12.74 3.47 22.02
C THR A 40 -14.25 3.58 21.84
N VAL A 41 -14.92 4.30 22.76
CA VAL A 41 -16.38 4.51 22.69
C VAL A 41 -16.75 5.31 21.45
N ASN A 42 -16.03 6.39 21.14
CA ASN A 42 -16.26 7.20 19.95
C ASN A 42 -16.04 6.38 18.67
N ASN A 43 -15.01 5.53 18.62
CA ASN A 43 -14.76 4.66 17.47
C ASN A 43 -15.89 3.65 17.26
N PHE A 44 -16.43 3.07 18.33
CA PHE A 44 -17.62 2.21 18.26
C PHE A 44 -18.79 2.95 17.57
N PHE A 45 -19.20 4.10 18.09
CA PHE A 45 -20.35 4.85 17.55
C PHE A 45 -20.15 5.45 16.16
N ASN A 46 -18.90 5.59 15.71
CA ASN A 46 -18.54 6.04 14.37
C ASN A 46 -18.21 4.89 13.41
N GLN A 47 -18.56 3.64 13.75
CA GLN A 47 -18.35 2.46 12.89
C GLN A 47 -16.86 2.27 12.51
N LYS A 48 -15.95 2.60 13.43
CA LYS A 48 -14.51 2.35 13.30
C LYS A 48 -14.13 1.06 14.03
N PRO A 49 -13.08 0.34 13.58
CA PRO A 49 -12.65 -0.90 14.21
C PRO A 49 -12.21 -0.67 15.67
N ILE A 50 -12.69 -1.52 16.58
CA ILE A 50 -12.23 -1.57 17.97
C ILE A 50 -11.94 -3.02 18.38
N ASP A 51 -11.16 -3.21 19.45
CA ASP A 51 -10.88 -4.54 19.99
C ASP A 51 -12.17 -5.30 20.32
N ARG A 52 -12.22 -6.60 20.01
CA ARG A 52 -13.40 -7.44 20.24
C ARG A 52 -13.87 -7.41 21.70
N ILE A 53 -12.93 -7.45 22.64
CA ILE A 53 -13.26 -7.42 24.08
C ILE A 53 -14.01 -6.13 24.42
N ASN A 54 -13.47 -4.99 23.99
CA ASN A 54 -14.09 -3.69 24.19
C ASN A 54 -15.46 -3.59 23.49
N PHE A 55 -15.60 -4.22 22.32
CA PHE A 55 -16.86 -4.25 21.57
C PHE A 55 -17.95 -5.03 22.31
N GLU A 56 -17.62 -6.22 22.79
CA GLU A 56 -18.52 -7.06 23.59
C GLU A 56 -18.88 -6.37 24.91
N GLU A 57 -17.92 -5.69 25.56
CA GLU A 57 -18.14 -4.95 26.81
C GLU A 57 -19.11 -3.77 26.64
N ILE A 58 -18.98 -3.00 25.55
CA ILE A 58 -19.94 -1.93 25.22
C ILE A 58 -21.33 -2.52 24.95
N CYS A 59 -21.44 -3.61 24.18
CA CYS A 59 -22.73 -4.22 23.87
C CYS A 59 -23.41 -4.80 25.12
N THR A 60 -22.63 -5.48 25.97
CA THR A 60 -23.10 -6.04 27.25
C THR A 60 -23.67 -4.94 28.14
N PHE A 61 -22.97 -3.82 28.29
CA PHE A 61 -23.45 -2.71 29.10
C PHE A 61 -24.76 -2.08 28.57
N LEU A 62 -24.93 -2.05 27.25
CA LEU A 62 -26.12 -1.52 26.58
C LEU A 62 -27.29 -2.51 26.54
N ASP A 63 -27.15 -3.70 27.12
CA ASP A 63 -28.10 -4.83 27.03
C ASP A 63 -28.39 -5.22 25.57
N LEU A 64 -27.34 -5.36 24.76
CA LEU A 64 -27.41 -5.71 23.35
C LEU A 64 -26.57 -6.96 23.07
N GLU A 65 -27.10 -7.86 22.25
CA GLU A 65 -26.34 -9.00 21.74
C GLU A 65 -25.34 -8.54 20.69
N TRP A 66 -24.04 -8.74 20.93
CA TRP A 66 -22.99 -8.19 20.07
C TRP A 66 -23.06 -8.71 18.63
N HIS A 67 -23.61 -9.92 18.41
CA HIS A 67 -23.83 -10.50 17.08
C HIS A 67 -24.87 -9.73 16.25
N ASP A 68 -25.83 -9.06 16.90
CA ASP A 68 -26.84 -8.24 16.23
C ASP A 68 -26.33 -6.82 15.93
N ILE A 69 -25.25 -6.41 16.62
CA ILE A 69 -24.64 -5.09 16.49
C ILE A 69 -23.47 -5.11 15.52
N VAL A 70 -22.68 -6.19 15.54
CA VAL A 70 -21.53 -6.35 14.65
C VAL A 70 -22.00 -6.30 13.20
N ALA A 71 -21.23 -5.62 12.36
CA ALA A 71 -21.40 -5.82 10.92
C ALA A 71 -21.27 -7.32 10.64
N PRO A 72 -22.20 -7.94 9.87
CA PRO A 72 -21.95 -9.27 9.35
C PRO A 72 -20.54 -9.23 8.77
N PHE A 73 -19.78 -10.31 8.95
CA PHE A 73 -18.53 -10.50 8.22
C PHE A 73 -18.88 -10.73 6.74
N ALA A 74 -19.50 -9.73 6.12
CA ALA A 74 -19.14 -9.37 4.78
C ALA A 74 -17.65 -9.10 4.90
N GLU A 75 -16.85 -10.02 4.36
CA GLU A 75 -15.76 -9.58 3.49
C GLU A 75 -16.30 -8.33 2.81
N LYS A 76 -15.79 -7.16 3.20
CA LYS A 76 -16.07 -5.98 2.41
C LYS A 76 -15.46 -6.33 1.06
N GLU A 77 -16.25 -6.91 0.16
CA GLU A 77 -16.35 -6.36 -1.17
C GLU A 77 -16.69 -4.89 -0.91
N GLU A 78 -15.62 -4.12 -0.71
CA GLU A 78 -15.67 -2.72 -0.99
C GLU A 78 -16.27 -2.66 -2.39
N VAL A 79 -17.52 -2.22 -2.50
CA VAL A 79 -17.90 -1.48 -3.70
C VAL A 79 -17.05 -0.22 -3.61
N VAL A 80 -15.79 -0.37 -4.02
CA VAL A 80 -14.84 0.72 -4.16
C VAL A 80 -15.53 1.62 -5.16
N GLN A 81 -16.09 2.74 -4.70
CA GLN A 81 -16.15 3.88 -5.59
C GLN A 81 -14.68 4.20 -5.86
N GLN A 82 -14.14 3.55 -6.90
CA GLN A 82 -12.74 3.68 -7.28
C GLN A 82 -12.49 5.16 -7.46
N THR A 83 -11.55 5.69 -6.67
CA THR A 83 -11.10 7.06 -6.85
C THR A 83 -10.68 7.23 -8.31
N PRO A 84 -10.82 8.43 -8.89
CA PRO A 84 -10.38 8.63 -10.26
C PRO A 84 -8.91 8.22 -10.44
N LEU A 85 -8.05 8.52 -9.45
CA LEU A 85 -6.67 8.01 -9.37
C LEU A 85 -6.57 6.48 -9.46
N GLU A 86 -7.40 5.73 -8.73
CA GLU A 86 -7.41 4.26 -8.78
C GLU A 86 -7.81 3.73 -10.16
N LYS A 87 -8.80 4.36 -10.80
CA LYS A 87 -9.23 3.98 -12.16
C LYS A 87 -8.10 4.18 -13.17
N ILE A 88 -7.37 5.28 -13.06
CA ILE A 88 -6.24 5.59 -13.93
C ILE A 88 -5.10 4.59 -13.68
N TRP A 89 -4.80 4.28 -12.41
CA TRP A 89 -3.80 3.27 -12.06
C TRP A 89 -4.16 1.87 -12.60
N GLN A 90 -5.44 1.47 -12.52
CA GLN A 90 -5.90 0.21 -13.09
C GLN A 90 -5.75 0.15 -14.61
N GLN A 91 -6.06 1.25 -15.31
CA GLN A 91 -5.84 1.33 -16.75
C GLN A 91 -4.36 1.19 -17.09
N LEU A 92 -3.48 1.89 -16.37
CA LEU A 92 -2.04 1.86 -16.61
C LEU A 92 -1.44 0.47 -16.33
N THR A 93 -1.83 -0.17 -15.23
CA THR A 93 -1.36 -1.52 -14.87
C THR A 93 -1.92 -2.60 -15.79
N ALA A 94 -3.11 -2.41 -16.37
CA ALA A 94 -3.66 -3.31 -17.40
C ALA A 94 -2.86 -3.29 -18.71
N LEU A 95 -2.05 -2.25 -18.97
CA LEU A 95 -1.10 -2.21 -20.08
C LEU A 95 0.17 -3.03 -19.78
N GLY A 96 0.45 -3.32 -18.50
CA GLY A 96 1.61 -4.06 -18.06
C GLY A 96 1.39 -5.57 -18.05
N SER A 97 2.46 -6.32 -18.24
CA SER A 97 2.45 -7.77 -18.07
C SER A 97 2.97 -8.15 -16.68
N PRO A 98 2.28 -9.05 -15.94
CA PRO A 98 2.85 -9.70 -14.77
C PRO A 98 4.20 -10.32 -15.12
N THR A 99 5.23 -10.07 -14.31
CA THR A 99 6.60 -10.45 -14.67
C THR A 99 7.38 -11.10 -13.55
N GLU A 100 8.35 -11.91 -13.94
CA GLU A 100 9.45 -12.40 -13.09
C GLU A 100 10.79 -11.73 -13.44
N GLN A 101 10.77 -10.66 -14.25
CA GLN A 101 11.95 -9.88 -14.59
C GLN A 101 12.31 -8.86 -13.51
N MET A 102 11.35 -8.53 -12.62
CA MET A 102 11.56 -7.58 -11.54
C MET A 102 10.85 -7.99 -10.25
N GLY A 103 11.36 -7.52 -9.12
CA GLY A 103 10.74 -7.72 -7.82
C GLY A 103 11.68 -7.45 -6.65
N LEU A 104 11.24 -7.83 -5.46
CA LEU A 104 11.94 -7.55 -4.21
C LEU A 104 13.01 -8.58 -3.88
N VAL A 105 14.09 -8.09 -3.30
CA VAL A 105 15.15 -8.89 -2.68
C VAL A 105 15.35 -8.43 -1.25
N LEU A 106 15.30 -9.37 -0.31
CA LEU A 106 15.61 -9.09 1.08
C LEU A 106 17.12 -8.91 1.26
N VAL A 107 17.50 -7.77 1.84
CA VAL A 107 18.87 -7.55 2.30
C VAL A 107 19.01 -8.26 3.64
N LYS A 108 19.73 -9.39 3.63
CA LYS A 108 20.10 -10.09 4.87
C LYS A 108 21.40 -9.49 5.38
N GLU A 109 21.49 -9.18 6.66
CA GLU A 109 22.79 -8.97 7.30
C GLU A 109 23.68 -10.19 7.03
N GLU A 110 24.92 -9.97 6.60
CA GLU A 110 25.89 -11.04 6.35
C GLU A 110 26.21 -11.77 7.66
N THR A 111 25.40 -12.74 8.05
CA THR A 111 25.86 -13.78 8.98
C THR A 111 26.80 -14.68 8.20
N LEU A 112 28.07 -14.79 8.63
CA LEU A 112 29.16 -15.61 8.06
C LEU A 112 28.68 -16.96 7.49
N GLY A 113 28.17 -16.95 6.26
CA GLY A 113 27.37 -18.02 5.71
C GLY A 113 27.73 -18.19 4.25
N TRP A 114 28.51 -19.23 3.97
CA TRP A 114 29.00 -19.57 2.66
C TRP A 114 27.84 -19.71 1.68
N GLY A 115 27.89 -18.88 0.63
CA GLY A 115 26.78 -18.63 -0.29
C GLY A 115 26.20 -19.90 -0.92
N LYS A 116 24.90 -20.08 -0.72
CA LYS A 116 24.05 -20.71 -1.73
C LYS A 116 23.47 -19.59 -2.59
N LYS A 117 23.89 -19.53 -3.86
CA LYS A 117 23.10 -18.87 -4.91
C LYS A 117 21.79 -19.64 -5.04
N ILE A 118 20.80 -19.25 -4.25
CA ILE A 118 19.42 -19.69 -4.40
C ILE A 118 18.88 -18.93 -5.61
N GLY A 119 18.19 -19.64 -6.51
CA GLY A 119 17.66 -19.10 -7.76
C GLY A 119 16.83 -17.84 -7.55
N SER A 120 16.73 -17.03 -8.61
CA SER A 120 16.07 -15.72 -8.67
C SER A 120 14.56 -15.79 -8.42
N TYR A 121 14.16 -16.06 -7.19
CA TYR A 121 12.77 -15.88 -6.77
C TYR A 121 12.68 -14.57 -6.01
N TYR A 122 12.05 -13.59 -6.65
CA TYR A 122 11.71 -12.34 -5.98
C TYR A 122 10.68 -12.61 -4.89
N GLU A 123 10.83 -11.91 -3.76
CA GLU A 123 9.97 -12.08 -2.61
C GLU A 123 8.55 -11.59 -2.95
N LYS A 124 7.57 -12.47 -2.73
CA LYS A 124 6.14 -12.11 -2.88
C LYS A 124 5.56 -11.51 -1.61
N SER A 125 6.27 -11.62 -0.50
CA SER A 125 5.90 -11.01 0.77
C SER A 125 7.11 -10.61 1.58
N VAL A 126 7.03 -9.48 2.26
CA VAL A 126 8.07 -8.94 3.14
C VAL A 126 7.43 -8.51 4.47
N ARG A 127 8.22 -8.39 5.54
CA ARG A 127 7.73 -7.96 6.86
C ARG A 127 8.18 -6.55 7.19
N LEU A 128 7.39 -5.86 8.00
CA LEU A 128 7.80 -4.60 8.60
C LEU A 128 9.17 -4.75 9.31
N GLY A 129 10.04 -3.77 9.11
CA GLY A 129 11.42 -3.78 9.62
C GLY A 129 12.40 -4.60 8.77
N ASN A 130 11.96 -5.27 7.70
CA ASN A 130 12.89 -5.78 6.70
C ASN A 130 13.53 -4.64 5.91
N TYR A 131 14.72 -4.88 5.38
CA TYR A 131 15.35 -4.01 4.40
C TYR A 131 15.32 -4.72 3.04
N ILE A 132 14.88 -3.99 2.02
CA ILE A 132 14.67 -4.53 0.69
C ILE A 132 15.42 -3.72 -0.37
N GLN A 133 15.81 -4.40 -1.43
CA GLN A 133 16.16 -3.78 -2.70
C GLN A 133 15.11 -4.19 -3.73
N PHE A 134 14.81 -3.29 -4.65
CA PHE A 134 14.03 -3.62 -5.83
C PHE A 134 14.99 -3.92 -6.97
N GLU A 135 14.91 -5.09 -7.57
CA GLU A 135 15.72 -5.47 -8.71
C GLU A 135 14.86 -5.54 -9.97
N ILE A 136 15.46 -5.15 -11.09
CA ILE A 136 14.88 -5.30 -12.43
C ILE A 136 15.96 -5.77 -13.39
N ASN A 137 15.63 -6.76 -14.21
CA ASN A 137 16.50 -7.32 -15.23
C ASN A 137 16.00 -6.91 -16.63
N LEU A 138 16.68 -5.94 -17.25
CA LEU A 138 16.34 -5.41 -18.55
C LEU A 138 16.92 -6.31 -19.66
N GLN A 139 16.09 -6.68 -20.63
CA GLN A 139 16.56 -7.40 -21.82
C GLN A 139 17.23 -6.47 -22.83
N THR A 140 16.78 -5.22 -22.89
CA THR A 140 17.29 -4.18 -23.78
C THR A 140 17.58 -2.90 -22.98
N PRO A 141 18.57 -2.08 -23.38
CA PRO A 141 18.77 -0.77 -22.79
C PRO A 141 17.54 0.12 -22.94
N GLY A 142 17.34 1.04 -22.00
CA GLY A 142 16.21 1.94 -22.02
C GLY A 142 16.16 2.89 -20.82
N TYR A 143 15.27 3.86 -20.91
CA TYR A 143 14.95 4.77 -19.83
C TYR A 143 13.91 4.12 -18.91
N LEU A 144 14.25 3.96 -17.63
CA LEU A 144 13.38 3.38 -16.62
C LEU A 144 12.52 4.46 -15.96
N LEU A 145 11.21 4.25 -16.00
CA LEU A 145 10.26 4.85 -15.06
C LEU A 145 9.80 3.78 -14.09
N LEU A 146 10.07 3.97 -12.79
CA LEU A 146 9.64 3.04 -11.74
C LEU A 146 8.61 3.72 -10.84
N ILE A 147 7.42 3.15 -10.78
CA ILE A 147 6.29 3.72 -10.06
C ILE A 147 5.76 2.69 -9.06
N GLN A 148 5.57 3.11 -7.81
CA GLN A 148 5.01 2.30 -6.75
C GLN A 148 3.70 2.89 -6.26
N LYS A 149 2.68 2.06 -6.13
CA LYS A 149 1.49 2.37 -5.34
C LYS A 149 1.60 1.70 -3.98
N ASP A 150 1.56 2.51 -2.93
CA ASP A 150 1.71 2.06 -1.55
C ASP A 150 0.42 1.44 -0.99
N THR A 151 0.51 0.92 0.24
CA THR A 151 -0.62 0.31 0.95
C THR A 151 -1.75 1.29 1.33
N CYS A 152 -1.51 2.59 1.24
CA CYS A 152 -2.49 3.65 1.47
C CYS A 152 -3.13 4.15 0.16
N GLY A 153 -2.66 3.68 -1.00
CA GLY A 153 -3.14 4.09 -2.32
C GLY A 153 -2.48 5.35 -2.89
N GLN A 154 -1.44 5.87 -2.23
CA GLN A 154 -0.60 6.93 -2.82
C GLN A 154 0.35 6.32 -3.83
N ILE A 155 0.70 7.11 -4.85
CA ILE A 155 1.49 6.65 -5.99
C ILE A 155 2.76 7.50 -6.07
N TRP A 156 3.91 6.84 -6.17
CA TRP A 156 5.22 7.46 -6.01
C TRP A 156 6.13 7.09 -7.20
N CYS A 157 6.89 8.06 -7.70
CA CYS A 157 7.89 7.85 -8.75
C CYS A 157 9.27 7.60 -8.12
N PHE A 158 9.71 6.35 -8.09
CA PHE A 158 11.01 5.92 -7.55
C PHE A 158 12.15 5.96 -8.57
N CYS A 159 11.86 6.07 -9.86
CA CYS A 159 12.85 6.31 -10.91
C CYS A 159 12.21 7.12 -12.04
N PRO A 160 12.77 8.28 -12.42
CA PRO A 160 13.90 8.97 -11.77
C PRO A 160 13.53 9.43 -10.35
N SER A 161 14.52 9.39 -9.45
CA SER A 161 14.43 9.92 -8.08
C SER A 161 15.84 10.00 -7.46
N PRO A 162 16.00 10.56 -6.25
CA PRO A 162 17.28 10.50 -5.51
C PRO A 162 17.79 9.08 -5.26
N PHE A 163 16.92 8.06 -5.31
CA PHE A 163 17.29 6.65 -5.17
C PHE A 163 17.74 6.01 -6.49
N ALA A 164 17.53 6.69 -7.62
CA ALA A 164 17.89 6.23 -8.94
C ALA A 164 18.46 7.40 -9.79
N PRO A 165 19.67 7.89 -9.45
CA PRO A 165 20.32 8.99 -10.16
C PRO A 165 20.59 8.70 -11.65
N GLN A 166 20.59 7.44 -12.08
CA GLN A 166 20.78 7.04 -13.48
C GLN A 166 19.55 6.29 -13.98
N PRO A 167 18.50 7.00 -14.44
CA PRO A 167 17.30 6.37 -14.99
C PRO A 167 17.52 5.74 -16.37
N GLN A 168 18.54 6.17 -17.11
CA GLN A 168 18.96 5.52 -18.36
C GLN A 168 19.79 4.29 -18.03
N LEU A 169 19.28 3.11 -18.37
CA LEU A 169 19.87 1.82 -18.02
C LEU A 169 20.37 1.09 -19.26
N GLU A 170 21.48 0.38 -19.08
CA GLU A 170 21.93 -0.66 -20.00
C GLU A 170 21.15 -1.96 -19.77
N ASN A 171 21.35 -2.95 -20.65
CA ASN A 171 20.79 -4.28 -20.47
C ASN A 171 21.40 -4.99 -19.24
N GLY A 172 20.63 -5.88 -18.63
CA GLY A 172 21.02 -6.65 -17.46
C GLY A 172 20.31 -6.24 -16.18
N LYS A 173 20.81 -6.74 -15.05
CA LYS A 173 20.22 -6.50 -13.74
C LYS A 173 20.69 -5.16 -13.16
N THR A 174 19.73 -4.35 -12.72
CA THR A 174 19.98 -3.19 -11.85
C THR A 174 19.16 -3.33 -10.57
N SER A 175 19.60 -2.63 -9.53
CA SER A 175 18.89 -2.56 -8.25
C SER A 175 18.62 -1.11 -7.87
N LEU A 176 17.49 -0.90 -7.21
CA LEU A 176 17.16 0.31 -6.48
C LEU A 176 17.18 0.01 -4.97
N PRO A 177 17.77 0.89 -4.16
CA PRO A 177 18.45 2.13 -4.58
C PRO A 177 19.74 1.86 -5.37
N GLN A 178 20.04 2.72 -6.35
CA GLN A 178 21.26 2.66 -7.16
C GLN A 178 22.47 3.22 -6.41
N MET A 179 23.68 2.92 -6.91
CA MET A 179 24.91 3.52 -6.40
C MET A 179 24.83 5.05 -6.48
N GLY A 180 25.18 5.73 -5.38
CA GLY A 180 25.08 7.19 -5.25
C GLY A 180 23.80 7.70 -4.58
N SER A 181 22.83 6.81 -4.33
CA SER A 181 21.64 7.08 -3.50
C SER A 181 22.01 7.38 -2.03
N PRO A 182 21.20 8.16 -1.29
CA PRO A 182 21.39 8.39 0.16
C PRO A 182 21.24 7.14 1.03
N MET A 183 20.71 6.04 0.48
CA MET A 183 20.56 4.76 1.15
C MET A 183 20.88 3.60 0.20
N THR A 184 21.22 2.44 0.76
CA THR A 184 21.56 1.21 0.00
C THR A 184 20.44 0.18 -0.03
N ALA A 185 19.42 0.34 0.80
CA ALA A 185 18.23 -0.49 0.87
C ALA A 185 17.06 0.33 1.43
N PHE A 186 15.84 -0.02 1.03
CA PHE A 186 14.62 0.60 1.56
C PHE A 186 14.17 -0.13 2.83
N PRO A 187 13.94 0.58 3.94
CA PRO A 187 13.26 -0.01 5.08
C PRO A 187 11.79 -0.25 4.74
N VAL A 188 11.28 -1.44 5.05
CA VAL A 188 9.85 -1.76 4.91
C VAL A 188 9.11 -1.21 6.12
N GLU A 189 8.41 -0.10 5.91
CA GLU A 189 7.72 0.66 6.94
C GLU A 189 6.23 0.88 6.59
N GLY A 190 5.49 1.53 7.47
CA GLY A 190 4.08 1.87 7.24
C GLY A 190 3.10 0.75 7.62
N LYS A 191 2.05 0.59 6.82
CA LYS A 191 0.93 -0.33 7.12
C LYS A 191 1.10 -1.65 6.35
N PRO A 192 0.80 -2.79 6.98
CA PRO A 192 0.65 -4.05 6.25
C PRO A 192 -0.45 -3.93 5.20
N GLY A 193 -0.19 -4.47 4.01
CA GLY A 193 -1.07 -4.31 2.87
C GLY A 193 -0.36 -4.73 1.58
N LYS A 194 -1.07 -4.58 0.48
CA LYS A 194 -0.56 -4.90 -0.84
C LYS A 194 0.08 -3.64 -1.44
N GLU A 195 1.27 -3.79 -1.99
CA GLU A 195 1.91 -2.76 -2.79
C GLU A 195 2.07 -3.24 -4.22
N GLN A 196 1.97 -2.30 -5.15
CA GLN A 196 1.99 -2.56 -6.57
C GLN A 196 3.12 -1.76 -7.21
N ILE A 197 3.89 -2.38 -8.08
CA ILE A 197 4.98 -1.75 -8.80
C ILE A 197 4.76 -1.88 -10.29
N LEU A 198 4.93 -0.77 -10.98
CA LEU A 198 4.94 -0.68 -12.43
C LEU A 198 6.31 -0.15 -12.88
N ALA A 199 6.94 -0.84 -13.83
CA ALA A 199 8.11 -0.34 -14.52
C ALA A 199 7.77 -0.11 -15.99
N ILE A 200 8.06 1.09 -16.50
CA ILE A 200 7.96 1.42 -17.92
C ILE A 200 9.39 1.61 -18.42
N ILE A 201 9.80 0.79 -19.37
CA ILE A 201 11.11 0.85 -20.02
C ILE A 201 10.86 1.44 -21.40
N SER A 202 11.31 2.67 -21.59
CA SER A 202 11.20 3.38 -22.85
C SER A 202 12.50 3.34 -23.65
N PRO A 203 12.44 3.24 -24.99
CA PRO A 203 13.63 3.38 -25.84
C PRO A 203 14.24 4.79 -25.84
N SER A 204 13.50 5.80 -25.38
CA SER A 204 13.96 7.20 -25.36
C SER A 204 13.51 7.93 -24.09
N ILE A 205 14.19 9.03 -23.75
CA ILE A 205 13.82 9.84 -22.59
C ILE A 205 12.37 10.34 -22.75
N PRO A 206 11.46 10.05 -21.80
CA PRO A 206 10.09 10.52 -21.86
C PRO A 206 10.00 12.04 -21.86
N ASN A 207 9.22 12.61 -22.77
CA ASN A 207 8.95 14.05 -22.80
C ASN A 207 7.85 14.42 -21.78
N LEU A 208 8.11 14.15 -20.50
CA LEU A 208 7.21 14.42 -19.38
C LEU A 208 7.86 15.49 -18.49
N GLN A 209 7.34 16.71 -18.52
CA GLN A 209 8.00 17.88 -17.91
C GLN A 209 8.17 17.75 -16.40
N TRP A 210 7.24 17.07 -15.74
CA TRP A 210 7.29 16.83 -14.29
C TRP A 210 8.39 15.86 -13.87
N LEU A 211 9.04 15.14 -14.79
CA LEU A 211 10.23 14.33 -14.49
C LEU A 211 11.49 15.17 -14.27
N LEU A 212 11.51 16.42 -14.75
CA LEU A 212 12.69 17.30 -14.74
C LEU A 212 12.86 18.07 -13.43
N GLN A 213 12.27 17.60 -12.34
CA GLN A 213 12.38 18.29 -11.05
C GLN A 213 13.70 17.93 -10.37
N ASP A 214 14.59 18.91 -10.22
CA ASP A 214 15.74 18.85 -9.31
C ASP A 214 15.22 18.89 -7.86
N SER A 215 14.66 17.77 -7.41
CA SER A 215 14.15 17.59 -6.06
C SER A 215 14.91 16.46 -5.37
N ASP A 216 15.31 16.71 -4.13
CA ASP A 216 15.87 15.70 -3.23
C ASP A 216 14.78 14.78 -2.63
N GLU A 217 13.52 14.95 -3.05
CA GLU A 217 12.37 14.16 -2.59
C GLU A 217 11.76 13.32 -3.72
N VAL A 218 11.17 12.19 -3.33
CA VAL A 218 10.40 11.32 -4.24
C VAL A 218 9.11 12.02 -4.64
N LEU A 219 8.82 12.06 -5.94
CA LEU A 219 7.62 12.70 -6.46
C LEU A 219 6.38 11.84 -6.21
N GLU A 220 5.38 12.40 -5.52
CA GLU A 220 4.02 11.86 -5.47
C GLU A 220 3.29 12.14 -6.79
N LEU A 221 2.72 11.11 -7.40
CA LEU A 221 2.03 11.19 -8.68
C LEU A 221 0.55 11.50 -8.49
N THR A 222 0.10 12.56 -9.18
CA THR A 222 -1.30 12.98 -9.22
C THR A 222 -2.02 12.35 -10.41
N GLU A 223 -3.34 12.55 -10.48
CA GLU A 223 -4.16 12.13 -11.63
C GLU A 223 -3.64 12.69 -12.96
N SER A 224 -3.18 13.95 -12.97
CA SER A 224 -2.61 14.57 -14.18
C SER A 224 -1.34 13.87 -14.65
N HIS A 225 -0.43 13.55 -13.73
CA HIS A 225 0.81 12.85 -14.05
C HIS A 225 0.54 11.49 -14.69
N LEU A 226 -0.41 10.73 -14.12
CA LEU A 226 -0.76 9.42 -14.66
C LEU A 226 -1.47 9.48 -16.00
N MET A 227 -2.32 10.49 -16.23
CA MET A 227 -2.98 10.69 -17.53
C MET A 227 -1.98 11.03 -18.64
N GLU A 228 -0.99 11.88 -18.34
CA GLU A 228 0.11 12.16 -19.26
C GLU A 228 0.94 10.91 -19.55
N LEU A 229 1.21 10.10 -18.52
CA LEU A 229 1.95 8.85 -18.66
C LEU A 229 1.21 7.83 -19.54
N ILE A 230 -0.11 7.66 -19.36
CA ILE A 230 -0.93 6.83 -20.25
C ILE A 230 -0.86 7.35 -21.69
N SER A 231 -1.00 8.67 -21.89
CA SER A 231 -0.89 9.25 -23.23
C SER A 231 0.49 9.01 -23.85
N TYR A 232 1.55 9.05 -23.06
CA TYR A 232 2.92 8.81 -23.52
C TYR A 232 3.10 7.34 -23.92
N VAL A 233 2.63 6.43 -23.08
CA VAL A 233 2.72 4.98 -23.29
C VAL A 233 2.00 4.59 -24.57
N ASN A 234 0.75 5.04 -24.75
CA ASN A 234 -0.08 4.69 -25.91
C ASN A 234 0.43 5.26 -27.25
N LYS A 235 1.33 6.25 -27.23
CA LYS A 235 1.91 6.85 -28.44
C LYS A 235 3.21 6.18 -28.89
N ASN A 236 3.84 5.38 -28.04
CA ASN A 236 5.17 4.83 -28.27
C ASN A 236 5.15 3.30 -28.20
N ASP A 237 5.07 2.66 -29.37
CA ASP A 237 4.97 1.20 -29.52
C ASP A 237 6.20 0.41 -29.04
N GLY A 238 7.31 1.11 -28.74
CA GLY A 238 8.56 0.51 -28.23
C GLY A 238 8.63 0.37 -26.71
N ASN A 239 7.62 0.81 -25.97
CA ASN A 239 7.62 0.75 -24.52
C ASN A 239 7.40 -0.68 -24.03
N GLN A 240 8.25 -1.15 -23.11
CA GLN A 240 8.00 -2.35 -22.34
C GLN A 240 7.41 -1.96 -20.98
N ILE A 241 6.29 -2.57 -20.61
CA ILE A 241 5.60 -2.28 -19.36
C ILE A 241 5.53 -3.56 -18.53
N LEU A 242 6.14 -3.50 -17.37
CA LEU A 242 6.22 -4.60 -16.42
C LEU A 242 5.40 -4.26 -15.19
N TYR A 243 4.73 -5.28 -14.67
CA TYR A 243 3.92 -5.14 -13.47
C TYR A 243 4.26 -6.25 -12.47
N THR A 244 4.38 -5.89 -11.19
CA THR A 244 4.49 -6.84 -10.09
C THR A 244 3.84 -6.29 -8.83
N GLU A 245 3.60 -7.16 -7.88
CA GLU A 245 2.96 -6.83 -6.61
C GLU A 245 3.51 -7.73 -5.51
N TYR A 246 3.49 -7.23 -4.28
CA TYR A 246 3.91 -7.97 -3.10
C TYR A 246 3.08 -7.58 -1.89
N GLN A 247 3.13 -8.43 -0.87
CA GLN A 247 2.41 -8.26 0.38
C GLN A 247 3.36 -7.81 1.50
N ILE A 248 3.05 -6.69 2.14
CA ILE A 248 3.65 -6.31 3.42
C ILE A 248 2.89 -6.99 4.55
N LEU A 249 3.64 -7.70 5.39
CA LEU A 249 3.20 -8.42 6.57
C LEU A 249 3.67 -7.70 7.84
N LYS A 250 3.00 -7.97 8.96
CA LYS A 250 3.45 -7.52 10.29
C LYS A 250 4.71 -8.23 10.75
#